data_AF-A0A951JJW4-F1
#
_entry.id   AF-A0A951JJW4-F1
#
_cell.length_a   1.000
_cell.length_b   1.000
_cell.length_c   1.000
_cell.angle_alpha   90.00
_cell.angle_beta   90.00
_cell.angle_gamma   90.00
#
_symmetry.space_group_name_H-M   'P 1'
#
loop_
_entity.id
_entity.type
_entity.pdbx_description
1 polymer ?
#
loop_
_entity_poly.entity_id
_entity_poly.type
_entity_poly.pdbx_seq_one_letter_code
_entity_poly.pdbx_strand_id
1 'polypeptide(L)'
;MSNSRVEQRFDELVSQVHDWVESAVALDEGHFPSELLSDLRDLIEELKAFMEDDESSEYSRADVLEIFVTPEMGEVMHRFPKVRRLLESAWGSQLIDQIDEESAGFDPEGDDDDED
;
A
#
# COMPACT_ATOMS: atom_id res chain seq x y z
N MET A 1 10.94 7.42 -24.24
CA MET A 1 10.74 8.73 -23.60
C MET A 1 9.48 8.53 -22.79
N SER A 2 9.63 8.42 -21.48
CA SER A 2 8.49 8.28 -20.58
C SER A 2 7.55 9.46 -20.80
N ASN A 3 6.26 9.14 -20.79
CA ASN A 3 5.25 10.13 -21.11
C ASN A 3 5.09 10.98 -19.84
N SER A 4 5.69 12.17 -19.79
CA SER A 4 5.79 12.98 -18.55
C SER A 4 4.45 13.29 -17.88
N ARG A 5 3.33 13.12 -18.59
CA ARG A 5 1.98 13.20 -18.03
C ARG A 5 1.56 11.93 -17.28
N VAL A 6 1.92 10.76 -17.79
CA VAL A 6 1.70 9.45 -17.15
C VAL A 6 2.56 9.35 -15.90
N GLU A 7 3.81 9.78 -15.96
CA GLU A 7 4.70 9.87 -14.80
C GLU A 7 4.09 10.74 -13.68
N GLN A 8 3.64 11.95 -14.02
CA GLN A 8 2.95 12.83 -13.05
C GLN A 8 1.71 12.17 -12.44
N ARG A 9 0.88 11.52 -13.25
CA ARG A 9 -0.33 10.84 -12.77
C ARG A 9 0.02 9.67 -11.84
N PHE A 10 1.10 8.95 -12.14
CA PHE A 10 1.59 7.89 -11.28
C PHE A 10 2.12 8.45 -9.95
N ASP A 11 2.92 9.50 -9.98
CA ASP A 11 3.40 10.20 -8.78
C ASP A 11 2.24 10.71 -7.89
N GLU A 12 1.17 11.21 -8.51
CA GLU A 12 -0.05 11.61 -7.80
C GLU A 12 -0.74 10.42 -7.11
N LEU A 13 -0.79 9.25 -7.74
CA LEU A 13 -1.35 8.03 -7.15
C LEU A 13 -0.46 7.49 -6.02
N VAL A 14 0.86 7.52 -6.21
CA VAL A 14 1.84 7.18 -5.17
C VAL A 14 1.61 8.06 -3.94
N SER A 15 1.58 9.39 -4.11
CA SER A 15 1.35 10.33 -3.01
C SER A 15 0.06 10.03 -2.25
N GLN A 16 -1.04 9.72 -2.94
CA GLN A 16 -2.31 9.40 -2.30
C GLN A 16 -2.28 8.10 -1.49
N VAL A 17 -1.57 7.07 -1.97
CA VAL A 17 -1.37 5.84 -1.19
C VAL A 17 -0.55 6.12 0.05
N HIS A 18 0.52 6.90 -0.06
CA HIS A 18 1.34 7.30 1.09
C HIS A 18 0.54 8.10 2.13
N ASP A 19 -0.20 9.13 1.71
CA ASP A 19 -1.07 9.94 2.59
C ASP A 19 -2.12 9.06 3.30
N TRP A 20 -2.67 8.07 2.58
CA TRP A 20 -3.61 7.11 3.13
C TRP A 20 -2.96 6.21 4.19
N VAL A 21 -1.75 5.69 3.93
CA VAL A 21 -1.00 4.86 4.87
C VAL A 21 -0.66 5.66 6.13
N GLU A 22 -0.15 6.88 5.99
CA GLU A 22 0.14 7.77 7.12
C GLU A 22 -1.11 8.02 7.97
N SER A 23 -2.24 8.26 7.32
CA SER A 23 -3.53 8.43 7.99
C SER A 23 -3.97 7.17 8.73
N ALA A 24 -3.72 5.99 8.16
CA ALA A 24 -4.08 4.70 8.76
C ALA A 24 -3.17 4.32 9.94
N VAL A 25 -1.87 4.59 9.86
CA VAL A 25 -0.91 4.39 10.96
C VAL A 25 -1.27 5.27 12.16
N ALA A 26 -1.66 6.52 11.90
CA ALA A 26 -2.04 7.49 12.93
C ALA A 26 -3.34 7.16 13.67
N LEU A 27 -4.10 6.14 13.25
CA LEU A 27 -5.30 5.69 13.96
C LEU A 27 -4.92 5.00 15.28
N ASP A 28 -5.72 5.22 16.31
CA ASP A 28 -5.64 4.42 17.55
C ASP A 28 -6.20 3.00 17.35
N GLU A 29 -5.67 2.02 18.08
CA GLU A 29 -6.18 0.64 18.07
C GLU A 29 -7.63 0.59 18.59
N GLY A 30 -8.57 0.20 17.72
CA GLY A 30 -9.93 -0.14 18.15
C GLY A 30 -11.00 -0.03 17.08
N HIS A 31 -10.89 0.92 16.15
CA HIS A 31 -11.88 1.06 15.07
C HIS A 31 -11.28 1.65 13.80
N PHE A 32 -11.30 0.88 12.72
CA PHE A 32 -10.92 1.38 11.39
C PHE A 32 -12.10 2.16 10.77
N PRO A 33 -11.93 3.45 10.44
CA PRO A 33 -12.97 4.26 9.82
C PRO A 33 -13.44 3.67 8.49
N SER A 34 -14.76 3.65 8.27
CA SER A 34 -15.32 3.18 7.00
C SER A 34 -14.94 4.06 5.82
N GLU A 35 -14.73 5.35 6.05
CA GLU A 35 -14.29 6.32 5.03
C GLU A 35 -12.90 5.94 4.52
N LEU A 36 -11.90 5.78 5.40
CA LEU A 36 -10.57 5.29 4.99
C LEU A 36 -10.62 3.94 4.28
N LEU A 37 -11.53 3.05 4.67
CA LEU A 37 -11.72 1.75 4.00
C LEU A 37 -12.34 1.91 2.60
N SER A 38 -13.14 2.95 2.38
CA SER A 38 -13.67 3.32 1.07
C SER A 38 -12.59 3.96 0.23
N ASP A 39 -11.83 4.90 0.79
CA ASP A 39 -10.75 5.60 0.11
C ASP A 39 -9.72 4.60 -0.45
N LEU A 40 -9.34 3.58 0.35
CA LEU A 40 -8.47 2.51 -0.15
C LEU A 40 -9.08 1.72 -1.32
N ARG A 41 -10.40 1.48 -1.29
CA ARG A 41 -11.07 0.78 -2.40
C ARG A 41 -11.02 1.63 -3.66
N ASP A 42 -11.27 2.93 -3.53
CA ASP A 42 -11.26 3.86 -4.65
C ASP A 42 -9.84 3.95 -5.23
N LEU A 43 -8.80 4.09 -4.40
CA LEU A 43 -7.40 4.07 -4.83
C LEU A 43 -7.01 2.78 -5.55
N ILE A 44 -7.46 1.62 -5.06
CA ILE A 44 -7.22 0.33 -5.72
C ILE A 44 -7.83 0.31 -7.13
N GLU A 45 -9.06 0.80 -7.29
CA GLU A 45 -9.73 0.83 -8.59
C GLU A 45 -9.06 1.86 -9.53
N GLU A 46 -8.59 2.99 -9.01
CA GLU A 46 -7.82 3.96 -9.79
C GLU A 46 -6.47 3.40 -10.27
N LEU A 47 -5.76 2.65 -9.43
CA LEU A 47 -4.51 1.97 -9.80
C LEU A 47 -4.74 0.85 -10.83
N LYS A 48 -5.86 0.12 -10.73
CA LYS A 48 -6.25 -0.86 -11.77
C LYS A 48 -6.54 -0.15 -13.09
N ALA A 49 -7.35 0.90 -13.06
CA ALA A 49 -7.68 1.69 -14.25
C ALA A 49 -6.43 2.32 -14.87
N PHE A 50 -5.46 2.74 -14.05
CA PHE A 50 -4.16 3.22 -14.53
C PHE A 50 -3.39 2.13 -15.29
N MET A 51 -3.39 0.88 -14.82
CA MET A 51 -2.74 -0.24 -15.53
C MET A 51 -3.45 -0.69 -16.79
N GLU A 52 -4.77 -0.51 -16.87
CA GLU A 52 -5.56 -0.82 -18.06
C GLU A 52 -5.46 0.27 -19.13
N ASP A 53 -4.88 1.42 -18.80
CA ASP A 53 -4.66 2.54 -19.71
C ASP A 53 -3.49 2.24 -20.66
N ASP A 54 -3.75 2.22 -21.98
CA ASP A 54 -2.73 2.01 -23.01
C ASP A 54 -1.56 2.99 -22.91
N GLU A 55 -1.81 4.21 -22.43
CA GLU A 55 -0.76 5.23 -22.24
C GLU A 55 0.20 4.89 -21.09
N SER A 56 -0.25 4.06 -20.12
CA SER A 56 0.51 3.65 -18.94
C SER A 56 1.27 2.34 -19.13
N SER A 57 1.35 1.81 -20.35
CA SER A 57 2.00 0.54 -20.68
C SER A 57 3.50 0.47 -20.33
N GLU A 58 4.11 1.59 -19.96
CA GLU A 58 5.48 1.64 -19.41
C GLU A 58 5.58 1.12 -17.97
N TYR A 59 4.50 1.15 -17.19
CA TYR A 59 4.44 0.62 -15.83
C TYR A 59 3.94 -0.82 -15.85
N SER A 60 4.73 -1.73 -15.27
CA SER A 60 4.29 -3.10 -15.06
C SER A 60 3.42 -3.19 -13.80
N ARG A 61 2.68 -4.29 -13.68
CA ARG A 61 1.96 -4.61 -12.44
C ARG A 61 2.90 -4.59 -11.22
N ALA A 62 4.16 -5.02 -11.37
CA ALA A 62 5.09 -5.03 -10.25
C ALA A 62 5.38 -3.60 -9.76
N ASP A 63 5.63 -2.67 -10.69
CA ASP A 63 5.91 -1.26 -10.36
C ASP A 63 4.74 -0.60 -9.63
N VAL A 64 3.50 -0.92 -10.05
CA VAL A 64 2.28 -0.38 -9.40
C VAL A 64 2.05 -1.01 -8.03
N LEU A 65 2.38 -2.28 -7.85
CA LEU A 65 2.22 -2.98 -6.58
C LEU A 65 3.29 -2.58 -5.55
N GLU A 66 4.48 -2.19 -6.00
CA GLU A 66 5.59 -1.75 -5.14
C GLU A 66 5.22 -0.57 -4.24
N ILE A 67 4.25 0.28 -4.66
CA ILE A 67 3.74 1.40 -3.87
C ILE A 67 3.17 0.96 -2.52
N PHE A 68 2.61 -0.25 -2.44
CA PHE A 68 2.05 -0.79 -1.20
C PHE A 68 3.09 -1.52 -0.33
N VAL A 69 4.28 -1.78 -0.87
CA VAL A 69 5.33 -2.56 -0.19
C VAL A 69 6.14 -1.61 0.69
N THR A 70 5.58 -1.29 1.86
CA THR A 70 6.25 -0.48 2.88
C THR A 70 6.07 -1.09 4.27
N PRO A 71 6.99 -0.84 5.22
CA PRO A 71 6.84 -1.27 6.60
C PRO A 71 5.54 -0.80 7.25
N GLU A 72 5.15 0.45 7.00
CA GLU A 72 3.93 1.07 7.52
C GLU A 72 2.67 0.37 7.02
N MET A 73 2.65 -0.06 5.75
CA MET A 73 1.53 -0.84 5.22
C MET A 73 1.43 -2.20 5.92
N GLY A 74 2.57 -2.83 6.22
CA GLY A 74 2.62 -4.06 7.03
C GLY A 74 2.01 -3.86 8.42
N GLU A 75 2.37 -2.77 9.10
CA GLU A 75 1.78 -2.41 10.40
C GLU A 75 0.26 -2.23 10.29
N VAL A 76 -0.21 -1.46 9.30
CA VAL A 76 -1.64 -1.23 9.05
C VAL A 76 -2.37 -2.54 8.78
N MET A 77 -1.79 -3.44 7.99
CA MET A 77 -2.38 -4.76 7.70
C MET A 77 -2.46 -5.66 8.93
N HIS A 78 -1.43 -5.63 9.79
CA HIS A 78 -1.39 -6.38 11.04
C HIS A 78 -2.45 -5.87 12.03
N ARG A 79 -2.50 -4.54 12.22
CA ARG A 79 -3.45 -3.88 13.13
C ARG A 79 -4.89 -3.94 12.62
N PHE A 80 -5.09 -3.91 11.29
CA PHE A 80 -6.41 -3.87 10.67
C PHE A 80 -6.60 -4.99 9.63
N PRO A 81 -7.06 -6.19 10.05
CA PRO A 81 -7.24 -7.35 9.16
C PRO A 81 -8.20 -7.13 7.99
N LYS A 82 -9.07 -6.12 8.05
CA LYS A 82 -9.95 -5.73 6.94
C LYS A 82 -9.16 -5.17 5.75
N VAL A 83 -8.08 -4.43 6.02
CA VAL A 83 -7.18 -3.88 4.99
C VAL A 83 -6.45 -5.03 4.30
N ARG A 84 -5.85 -5.95 5.07
CA ARG A 84 -5.22 -7.17 4.54
C ARG A 84 -6.15 -7.94 3.59
N ARG A 85 -7.38 -8.22 4.02
CA ARG A 85 -8.38 -8.94 3.18
C ARG A 85 -8.74 -8.18 1.91
N LEU A 86 -8.80 -6.86 1.97
CA LEU A 86 -9.10 -6.04 0.81
C LEU A 86 -7.97 -6.09 -0.22
N LEU A 87 -6.73 -5.88 0.21
CA LEU A 87 -5.55 -5.96 -0.65
C LEU A 87 -5.36 -7.37 -1.23
N GLU A 88 -5.53 -8.41 -0.41
CA GLU A 88 -5.46 -9.81 -0.85
C GLU A 88 -6.52 -10.10 -1.92
N SER A 89 -7.75 -9.61 -1.73
CA SER A 89 -8.83 -9.78 -2.71
C SER A 89 -8.59 -9.00 -4.01
N ALA A 90 -7.91 -7.86 -3.95
CA ALA A 90 -7.65 -7.01 -5.12
C ALA A 90 -6.44 -7.48 -5.93
N TRP A 91 -5.37 -7.88 -5.23
CA TRP A 91 -4.05 -8.06 -5.83
C TRP A 91 -3.50 -9.48 -5.70
N GLY A 92 -4.09 -10.30 -4.82
CA GLY A 92 -3.66 -11.67 -4.53
C GLY A 92 -2.72 -11.76 -3.32
N SER A 93 -2.49 -13.00 -2.86
CA SER A 93 -1.63 -13.26 -1.70
C SER A 93 -0.16 -12.86 -1.92
N GLN A 94 0.31 -12.86 -3.17
CA GLN A 94 1.69 -12.48 -3.48
C GLN A 94 2.04 -11.04 -3.05
N LEU A 95 1.07 -10.11 -3.11
CA LEU A 95 1.29 -8.76 -2.59
C LEU A 95 1.46 -8.79 -1.07
N ILE A 96 0.61 -9.54 -0.39
CA ILE A 96 0.63 -9.68 1.06
C ILE A 96 1.97 -10.27 1.52
N ASP A 97 2.47 -11.29 0.84
CA ASP A 97 3.77 -11.90 1.16
C ASP A 97 4.92 -10.89 1.00
N GLN A 98 4.89 -10.01 0.00
CA GLN A 98 5.90 -8.95 -0.19
C GLN A 98 5.84 -7.89 0.91
N ILE A 99 4.64 -7.48 1.30
CA ILE A 99 4.44 -6.53 2.40
C ILE A 99 4.90 -7.14 3.73
N ASP A 100 4.52 -8.39 4.00
CA ASP A 100 4.93 -9.13 5.19
C ASP A 100 6.48 -9.31 5.22
N GLU A 101 7.14 -9.50 4.07
CA GLU A 101 8.61 -9.59 3.96
C GLU A 101 9.30 -8.25 4.23
N GLU A 102 8.81 -7.14 3.64
CA GLU A 102 9.36 -5.79 3.86
C GLU A 102 9.18 -5.33 5.31
N SER A 103 8.03 -5.66 5.92
CA SER A 103 7.73 -5.32 7.31
C SER A 103 8.38 -6.24 8.34
N ALA A 104 8.90 -7.42 7.95
CA ALA A 104 9.54 -8.35 8.88
C ALA A 104 10.80 -7.80 9.57
N GLY A 105 11.42 -6.76 9.00
CA GLY A 105 12.54 -6.03 9.63
C GLY A 105 12.11 -4.84 10.50
N PHE A 106 10.82 -4.54 10.55
CA PHE A 106 10.26 -3.40 11.26
C PHE A 106 9.49 -3.93 12.48
N ASP A 107 10.20 -4.11 13.59
CA ASP A 107 9.58 -4.43 14.87
C ASP A 107 9.22 -3.10 15.58
N PRO A 108 7.95 -2.67 15.62
CA PRO A 108 7.56 -1.43 16.31
C PRO A 108 7.67 -1.57 17.85
N GLU A 109 7.78 -2.80 18.35
CA GLU A 109 8.08 -3.16 19.73
C GLU A 109 9.51 -3.69 19.88
N GLY A 110 10.37 -3.42 18.89
CA GLY A 110 11.75 -3.86 18.82
C GLY A 110 12.56 -3.21 19.93
N ASP A 111 12.51 -3.83 21.08
CA ASP A 111 13.51 -3.74 22.12
C ASP A 111 14.84 -4.08 21.43
N ASP A 112 15.62 -3.06 21.10
CA ASP A 112 17.08 -3.14 20.92
C ASP A 112 17.65 -3.67 22.25
N ASP A 113 17.44 -4.95 22.54
CA ASP A 113 18.22 -5.69 23.52
C ASP A 113 19.52 -6.10 22.80
N ASP A 114 20.33 -5.07 22.54
CA ASP A 114 21.78 -5.15 22.40
C ASP A 114 22.34 -5.85 23.65
N GLU A 115 22.38 -7.19 23.72
CA GLU A 115 23.24 -7.93 24.67
C GLU A 115 23.40 -9.42 24.28
N ASP A 116 24.42 -9.74 23.46
CA ASP A 116 25.39 -10.84 23.75
C ASP A 116 26.76 -10.57 23.07
#